data_AF-A0A810QBL0-F1
#
_entry.id   AF-A0A810QBL0-F1
#
_cell.length_a   1.000
_cell.length_b   1.000
_cell.length_c   1.000
_cell.angle_alpha   90.00
_cell.angle_beta   90.00
_cell.angle_gamma   90.00
#
_symmetry.space_group_name_H-M   'P 1'
#
loop_
_entity.id
_entity.type
_entity.pdbx_description
1 polymer ?
#
loop_
_entity_poly.entity_id
_entity_poly.type
_entity_poly.pdbx_seq_one_letter_code
_entity_poly.pdbx_strand_id
1 'polypeptide(L)' 'MNYCIVEDETIVNMIVCEDDTTAELFGAVPAYEGARIGDPYAPPSPAPPEPTAEDITLDMLADHEERLCMLELTTL' A
#
# COMPACT_ATOMS: atom_id res chain seq x y z
N MET A 1 -15.12 7.09 -14.89
CA MET A 1 -13.86 7.28 -14.15
C MET A 1 -12.71 7.43 -15.13
N ASN A 2 -11.61 8.05 -14.71
CA ASN A 2 -10.41 8.20 -15.55
C ASN A 2 -9.51 6.98 -15.41
N TYR A 3 -8.92 6.54 -16.52
CA TYR A 3 -8.02 5.39 -16.59
C TYR A 3 -6.78 5.75 -17.41
N CYS A 4 -5.66 5.11 -17.09
CA CYS A 4 -4.38 5.24 -17.78
C CYS A 4 -4.15 4.01 -18.67
N ILE A 5 -3.69 4.22 -19.89
CA ILE A 5 -3.09 3.16 -20.72
C ILE A 5 -1.59 3.24 -20.51
N VAL A 6 -0.98 2.13 -20.14
CA VAL A 6 0.43 2.05 -19.74
C VAL A 6 1.18 1.13 -20.69
N GLU A 7 2.29 1.61 -21.26
CA GLU A 7 3.25 0.81 -22.03
C GLU A 7 4.64 1.04 -21.45
N ASP A 8 5.43 -0.02 -21.28
CA ASP A 8 6.78 0.06 -20.66
C ASP A 8 6.80 0.92 -19.38
N GLU A 9 5.85 0.66 -18.47
CA GLU A 9 5.66 1.38 -17.20
C GLU A 9 5.35 2.89 -17.35
N THR A 10 5.12 3.39 -18.57
CA THR A 10 4.86 4.80 -18.88
C THR A 10 3.41 5.01 -19.29
N ILE A 11 2.78 6.07 -18.78
CA ILE A 11 1.41 6.43 -19.17
C ILE A 11 1.46 7.00 -20.59
N VAL A 12 0.92 6.26 -21.57
CA VAL A 12 0.89 6.69 -22.99
C VAL A 12 -0.41 7.38 -23.37
N ASN A 13 -1.50 7.09 -22.66
CA ASN A 13 -2.79 7.70 -22.90
C ASN A 13 -3.65 7.71 -21.63
N MET A 14 -4.65 8.59 -21.60
CA MET A 14 -5.68 8.59 -20.55
C MET A 14 -7.07 8.57 -21.19
N ILE A 15 -7.94 7.69 -20.71
CA ILE A 15 -9.30 7.48 -21.22
C ILE A 15 -10.32 7.63 -20.10
N VAL A 16 -11.59 7.84 -20.48
CA VAL A 16 -12.71 7.90 -19.56
C VAL A 16 -13.65 6.74 -19.86
N CYS A 17 -13.89 5.88 -18.87
CA CYS A 17 -14.81 4.74 -18.97
C CYS A 17 -15.89 4.82 -17.90
N GLU A 18 -16.99 4.08 -18.05
CA GLU A 18 -18.07 4.06 -17.05
C GLU A 18 -17.63 3.31 -15.78
N ASP A 19 -16.98 2.16 -15.97
CA ASP A 19 -16.58 1.21 -14.93
C ASP A 19 -15.25 0.50 -15.28
N ASP A 20 -14.67 -0.19 -14.29
CA ASP A 20 -13.38 -0.87 -14.42
C ASP A 20 -13.41 -1.99 -15.47
N THR A 21 -14.51 -2.74 -15.55
CA THR A 21 -14.67 -3.82 -16.54
C THR A 21 -14.52 -3.30 -17.96
N THR A 22 -15.14 -2.15 -18.24
CA THR A 22 -15.03 -1.50 -19.55
C THR A 22 -13.60 -1.03 -19.83
N ALA A 23 -12.90 -0.49 -18.83
CA ALA A 23 -11.52 -0.03 -18.97
C ALA A 23 -10.53 -1.19 -19.21
N GLU A 24 -10.73 -2.32 -18.55
CA GLU A 24 -9.92 -3.54 -18.71
C GLU A 24 -9.98 -4.09 -20.15
N LEU A 25 -11.11 -3.95 -20.84
CA LEU A 25 -11.23 -4.35 -22.26
C LEU A 25 -10.28 -3.56 -23.18
N PHE A 26 -9.90 -2.34 -22.79
CA PHE A 26 -8.92 -1.51 -23.49
C PHE A 26 -7.50 -1.66 -22.92
N GLY A 27 -7.30 -2.54 -21.94
CA GLY A 27 -6.02 -2.71 -21.24
C GLY A 27 -5.65 -1.51 -20.36
N ALA A 28 -6.64 -0.73 -19.92
CA ALA A 28 -6.41 0.46 -19.10
C ALA A 28 -6.48 0.12 -17.60
N VAL A 29 -5.73 0.87 -16.79
CA VAL A 29 -5.67 0.77 -15.33
C VAL A 29 -6.19 2.05 -14.67
N PRO A 30 -6.66 2.02 -13.41
CA PRO A 30 -7.20 3.21 -12.76
C PRO A 30 -6.20 4.37 -12.73
N ALA A 31 -6.66 5.57 -13.08
CA ALA A 31 -5.85 6.78 -12.93
C ALA A 31 -5.80 7.22 -11.46
N TYR A 32 -4.75 7.96 -11.10
CA TYR A 32 -4.57 8.57 -9.78
C TYR A 32 -4.37 10.08 -9.89
N GLU A 33 -4.56 10.80 -8.79
CA GLU A 33 -4.36 12.25 -8.73
C GLU A 33 -2.93 12.63 -9.16
N GLY A 34 -2.83 13.48 -10.18
CA GLY A 34 -1.54 13.91 -10.72
C GLY A 34 -0.94 12.99 -11.79
N ALA A 35 -1.60 11.89 -12.17
CA ALA A 35 -1.19 11.08 -13.32
C ALA A 35 -1.18 11.92 -14.61
N ARG A 36 -0.12 11.78 -15.42
CA ARG A 36 0.05 12.50 -16.69
C ARG A 36 0.68 11.61 -17.75
N ILE A 37 0.34 11.88 -19.00
CA ILE A 37 0.94 11.19 -20.14
C ILE A 37 2.44 11.53 -20.21
N GLY A 38 3.26 10.50 -20.40
CA GLY A 38 4.72 10.56 -20.42
C GLY A 38 5.39 10.33 -19.08
N ASP A 39 4.64 10.38 -17.96
CA ASP A 39 5.16 10.02 -16.65
C ASP A 39 5.07 8.50 -16.43
N PRO A 40 5.95 7.92 -15.59
CA PRO A 40 5.81 6.53 -15.17
C PRO A 40 4.51 6.33 -14.38
N TYR A 41 3.86 5.19 -14.58
CA TYR A 41 2.69 4.79 -13.82
C TYR A 41 3.10 4.39 -12.41
N ALA A 42 2.90 5.31 -11.47
CA ALA A 42 3.25 5.15 -10.06
C ALA A 42 2.04 5.50 -9.18
N PRO A 43 1.05 4.59 -9.08
CA PRO A 43 -0.10 4.83 -8.21
C PRO A 43 0.37 4.96 -6.75
N PRO A 44 -0.32 5.78 -5.94
CA PRO A 44 0.03 5.91 -4.53
C PRO A 44 -0.06 4.54 -3.84
N SER A 45 0.97 4.18 -3.09
CA SER A 45 0.97 2.95 -2.30
C SER A 45 -0.21 2.95 -1.32
N PRO A 46 -0.93 1.83 -1.15
CA PRO A 46 -1.93 1.73 -0.10
C PRO A 46 -1.27 2.03 1.26
N ALA A 47 -2.03 2.68 2.14
CA ALA A 47 -1.59 2.90 3.51
C ALA A 47 -1.28 1.55 4.17
N PRO A 48 -0.25 1.47 5.04
CA PRO A 48 -0.01 0.25 5.80
C PRO A 48 -1.26 -0.11 6.60
N PRO A 49 -1.56 -1.42 6.76
CA PRO A 49 -2.69 -1.85 7.56
C PRO A 49 -2.55 -1.31 8.99
N GLU A 50 -3.68 -0.99 9.62
CA GLU A 50 -3.69 -0.70 11.05
C GLU A 50 -3.16 -1.91 11.83
N PRO A 51 -2.39 -1.70 12.92
CA PRO A 51 -1.89 -2.80 13.73
C PRO A 51 -3.06 -3.63 14.25
N THR A 52 -2.95 -4.95 14.13
CA THR A 52 -3.98 -5.88 14.60
C THR A 52 -3.94 -6.01 16.12
N ALA A 53 -4.99 -6.58 16.71
CA ALA A 53 -4.97 -6.93 18.13
C ALA A 53 -3.81 -7.90 18.46
N GLU A 54 -3.46 -8.79 17.54
CA GLU A 54 -2.33 -9.72 17.68
C GLU A 54 -1.00 -8.95 17.73
N ASP A 55 -0.78 -7.98 16.83
CA ASP A 55 0.41 -7.11 16.84
C ASP A 55 0.54 -6.35 18.17
N ILE A 56 -0.57 -5.79 18.65
CA ILE A 56 -0.61 -5.07 19.93
C ILE A 56 -0.28 -6.01 21.09
N THR A 57 -0.84 -7.22 21.10
CA THR A 57 -0.57 -8.19 22.17
C THR A 57 0.88 -8.67 22.14
N LEU A 58 1.47 -8.82 20.95
CA LEU A 58 2.86 -9.24 20.81
C LEU A 58 3.82 -8.17 21.35
N ASP A 59 3.56 -6.90 21.06
CA ASP A 59 4.31 -5.76 21.62
C ASP A 59 4.23 -5.72 23.16
N MET A 60 3.03 -5.93 23.72
CA MET A 60 2.85 -5.98 25.18
C MET A 60 3.58 -7.15 25.83
N LEU A 61 3.61 -8.31 25.16
CA LEU A 61 4.33 -9.49 25.64
C LEU A 61 5.85 -9.26 25.59
N ALA A 62 6.36 -8.65 24.51
CA ALA A 62 7.77 -8.33 24.38
C ALA A 62 8.26 -7.34 25.45
N ASP A 63 7.49 -6.29 25.76
CA ASP A 63 7.79 -5.36 26.87
C ASP A 63 7.84 -6.08 28.22
N HIS A 64 6.89 -7.00 28.44
CA HIS A 64 6.86 -7.77 29.68
C HIS A 64 8.06 -8.71 29.83
N GLU A 65 8.52 -9.33 28.73
CA GLU A 65 9.71 -10.19 28.69
C GLU A 65 11.00 -9.41 28.96
N GLU A 66 11.14 -8.20 28.39
CA GLU A 66 12.30 -7.34 28.64
C GLU A 66 12.41 -6.97 30.13
N ARG A 67 11.28 -6.60 30.74
CA ARG A 67 11.20 -6.25 32.15
C ARG A 67 11.57 -7.43 33.06
N LEU A 68 11.16 -8.64 32.70
CA LEU A 68 11.52 -9.87 33.44
C LEU A 68 13.02 -10.16 33.36
N CYS A 69 13.60 -10.10 32.16
CA CYS A 69 15.03 -10.35 31.93
C CYS A 69 15.93 -9.44 32.80
N MET A 70 15.59 -8.15 32.92
CA MET A 70 16.34 -7.21 33.74
C MET A 70 16.20 -7.47 35.25
N LEU A 71 15.04 -7.95 35.70
CA LEU A 71 14.82 -8.31 37.10
C LEU A 71 15.66 -9.53 37.50
N GLU A 72 15.75 -10.54 36.63
CA GLU A 72 16.58 -11.72 36.88
C GLU A 72 18.08 -11.36 36.97
N LEU A 73 18.56 -10.40 36.18
CA LEU A 73 19.96 -9.96 36.19
C LEU A 73 20.33 -9.09 37.41
N THR A 74 19.36 -8.42 38.03
CA THR A 74 19.58 -7.50 39.17
C THR A 74 19.36 -8.17 40.54
N THR A 75 18.86 -9.41 40.55
CA THR A 75 18.53 -10.18 41.77
C THR A 75 19.55 -11.27 42.11
N LEU A 76 20.70 -11.30 41.42
CA LEU A 76 21.89 -12.13 41.70
C LEU A 76 22.93 -11.37 42.52
#